data_AF-A0A016SK44-F1
#
_entry.id   AF-A0A016SK44-F1
#
_cell.length_a   1.000
_cell.length_b   1.000
_cell.length_c   1.000
_cell.angle_alpha   90.00
_cell.angle_beta   90.00
_cell.angle_gamma   90.00
#
_symmetry.space_group_name_H-M   'P 1'
#
loop_
_entity.id
_entity.type
_entity.pdbx_description
1 polymer ?
#
loop_
_entity_poly.entity_id
_entity_poly.type
_entity_poly.pdbx_seq_one_letter_code
_entity_poly.pdbx_strand_id
1 'polypeptide(L)'
;MSVDFRVNRTRMSELRQLAEDFVSVQTELRASVLSTLCILLDVGTLIDLCEAGQPDKALSVSQQLRLIPLDLDQVPVIVGEFHLVPQKVREVIPDLCLHLMRCMVDAIRSATNPTASYVKQVKAIVVYAATVNYKFPQHITSKLLQLQATVAV
;
A
#
# COMPACT_ATOMS: atom_id res chain seq x y z
N MET A 1 -7.47 23.65 10.26
CA MET A 1 -8.19 23.22 9.04
C MET A 1 -7.46 22.04 8.47
N SER A 2 -7.83 20.83 8.90
CA SER A 2 -7.27 19.60 8.35
C SER A 2 -8.06 19.27 7.10
N VAL A 3 -7.40 19.31 5.94
CA VAL A 3 -8.00 18.89 4.67
C VAL A 3 -8.24 17.39 4.78
N ASP A 4 -9.50 17.02 4.95
CA ASP A 4 -9.97 15.65 5.02
C ASP A 4 -9.79 15.00 3.64
N PHE A 5 -8.59 14.46 3.40
CA PHE A 5 -8.24 13.63 2.24
C PHE A 5 -8.91 12.24 2.34
N ARG A 6 -10.15 12.17 2.82
CA ARG A 6 -11.05 11.07 2.46
C ARG A 6 -11.32 11.22 0.98
N VAL A 7 -10.40 10.70 0.17
CA VAL A 7 -10.53 10.64 -1.27
C VAL A 7 -11.86 9.95 -1.55
N ASN A 8 -12.82 10.72 -2.06
CA ASN A 8 -14.17 10.28 -2.28
C ASN A 8 -14.12 9.11 -3.28
N ARG A 9 -14.47 7.89 -2.88
CA ARG A 9 -14.43 6.67 -3.71
C ARG A 9 -14.95 6.88 -5.13
N THR A 10 -16.03 7.66 -5.26
CA THR A 10 -16.63 8.06 -6.55
C THR A 10 -15.62 8.78 -7.45
N ARG A 11 -14.84 9.70 -6.89
CA ARG A 11 -13.80 10.45 -7.61
C ARG A 11 -12.61 9.57 -7.97
N MET A 12 -12.30 8.53 -7.20
CA MET A 12 -11.24 7.60 -7.60
C MET A 12 -11.65 6.69 -8.74
N SER A 13 -12.88 6.16 -8.71
CA SER A 13 -13.41 5.41 -9.86
C SER A 13 -13.51 6.27 -11.11
N GLU A 14 -13.94 7.53 -10.97
CA GLU A 14 -13.98 8.50 -12.08
C GLU A 14 -12.58 8.82 -12.60
N LEU A 15 -11.59 9.04 -11.72
CA LEU A 15 -10.21 9.30 -12.12
C LEU A 15 -9.58 8.08 -12.79
N ARG A 16 -9.89 6.88 -12.32
CA ARG A 16 -9.47 5.63 -12.95
C ARG A 16 -10.07 5.49 -14.34
N GLN A 17 -11.38 5.70 -14.49
CA GLN A 17 -12.05 5.65 -15.79
C GLN A 17 -11.46 6.70 -16.74
N LEU A 18 -11.28 7.93 -16.26
CA LEU A 18 -10.68 9.01 -17.05
C LEU A 18 -9.25 8.67 -17.46
N ALA A 19 -8.47 8.05 -16.58
CA ALA A 19 -7.14 7.57 -16.91
C ALA A 19 -7.21 6.49 -18.00
N GLU A 20 -8.00 5.44 -17.82
CA GLU A 20 -8.19 4.37 -18.82
C GLU A 20 -8.62 4.92 -20.19
N ASP A 21 -9.58 5.87 -20.20
CA ASP A 21 -10.02 6.57 -21.41
C ASP A 21 -8.87 7.37 -22.03
N PHE A 22 -8.09 8.10 -21.23
CA PHE A 22 -6.95 8.88 -21.69
C PHE A 22 -5.84 8.00 -22.27
N VAL A 23 -5.57 6.84 -21.65
CA VAL A 23 -4.63 5.84 -22.15
C VAL A 23 -5.08 5.29 -23.50
N SER A 24 -6.38 5.07 -23.67
CA SER A 24 -6.93 4.51 -24.91
C SER A 24 -6.81 5.47 -26.12
N VAL A 25 -6.74 6.78 -25.86
CA VAL A 25 -6.73 7.82 -26.90
C VAL A 25 -5.33 8.38 -27.17
N GLN A 26 -4.43 8.38 -26.18
CA GLN A 26 -3.10 8.99 -26.30
C GLN A 26 -2.04 8.01 -26.79
N THR A 27 -1.75 8.03 -28.09
CA THR A 27 -0.67 7.25 -28.72
C THR A 27 0.74 7.77 -28.41
N GLU A 28 0.88 9.03 -27.97
CA GLU A 28 2.18 9.67 -27.70
C GLU A 28 2.56 9.73 -26.21
N LEU A 29 1.75 9.14 -25.31
CA LEU A 29 2.10 9.11 -23.90
C LEU A 29 3.35 8.24 -23.70
N ARG A 30 4.40 8.81 -23.08
CA ARG A 30 5.60 8.03 -22.77
C ARG A 30 5.23 6.84 -21.90
N ALA A 31 5.63 5.64 -22.33
CA ALA A 31 5.32 4.38 -21.64
C ALA A 31 5.66 4.39 -20.14
N SER A 32 6.70 5.12 -19.73
CA SER A 32 7.10 5.27 -18.32
C SER A 32 6.11 6.09 -17.49
N VAL A 33 5.51 7.14 -18.07
CA VAL A 33 4.47 7.95 -17.42
C VAL A 33 3.20 7.13 -17.27
N LEU A 34 2.83 6.42 -18.33
CA LEU A 34 1.69 5.50 -18.33
C LEU A 34 1.82 4.41 -17.26
N SER A 35 2.97 3.73 -17.23
CA SER A 35 3.24 2.69 -16.23
C SER A 35 3.17 3.23 -14.80
N THR A 36 3.72 4.43 -14.56
CA THR A 36 3.63 5.09 -13.24
C THR A 36 2.17 5.39 -12.87
N LEU A 37 1.37 5.88 -13.80
CA LEU A 37 -0.05 6.15 -13.57
C LEU A 37 -0.83 4.88 -13.24
N CYS A 38 -0.64 3.79 -14.00
CA CYS A 38 -1.30 2.51 -13.73
C CYS A 38 -0.98 2.00 -12.33
N ILE A 39 0.29 2.03 -11.92
CA ILE A 39 0.69 1.60 -10.57
C ILE A 39 0.00 2.46 -9.50
N LEU A 40 -0.09 3.78 -9.70
CA LEU A 40 -0.77 4.67 -8.74
C LEU A 40 -2.28 4.39 -8.64
N LEU A 41 -2.93 4.02 -9.75
CA LEU A 41 -4.35 3.61 -9.73
C LEU A 41 -4.55 2.29 -8.99
N ASP A 42 -3.64 1.33 -9.16
CA ASP A 42 -3.68 0.06 -8.42
C ASP A 42 -3.42 0.28 -6.92
N VAL A 43 -2.52 1.20 -6.57
CA VAL A 43 -2.31 1.63 -5.17
C VAL A 43 -3.59 2.26 -4.60
N GLY A 44 -4.28 3.11 -5.36
CA GLY A 44 -5.57 3.68 -4.96
C GLY A 44 -6.63 2.59 -4.71
N THR A 45 -6.73 1.63 -5.64
CA THR A 45 -7.64 0.48 -5.51
C THR A 45 -7.31 -0.36 -4.27
N LEU A 46 -6.02 -0.56 -3.97
CA LEU A 46 -5.57 -1.29 -2.78
C LEU A 46 -5.95 -0.55 -1.48
N ILE A 47 -5.78 0.77 -1.44
CA ILE A 47 -6.23 1.60 -0.31
C ILE A 47 -7.74 1.48 -0.14
N ASP A 48 -8.52 1.54 -1.22
CA ASP A 48 -9.98 1.39 -1.18
C ASP A 48 -10.41 0.02 -0.61
N LEU A 49 -9.71 -1.06 -0.96
CA LEU A 49 -9.96 -2.40 -0.41
C LEU A 49 -9.64 -2.46 1.10
N CYS A 50 -8.57 -1.78 1.53
CA CYS A 50 -8.24 -1.66 2.96
C CYS A 50 -9.34 -0.93 3.73
N GLU A 51 -9.79 0.23 3.22
CA GLU A 51 -10.88 1.00 3.83
C GLU A 51 -12.23 0.29 3.76
N ALA A 52 -12.43 -0.64 2.82
CA ALA A 52 -13.62 -1.46 2.72
C ALA A 52 -13.63 -2.63 3.72
N GLY A 53 -12.56 -2.83 4.50
CA GLY A 53 -12.41 -3.99 5.37
C GLY A 53 -12.37 -5.30 4.60
N GLN A 54 -11.76 -5.33 3.41
CA GLN A 54 -11.60 -6.53 2.58
C GLN A 54 -10.14 -7.02 2.60
N PRO A 55 -9.65 -7.55 3.73
CA PRO A 55 -8.23 -7.86 3.93
C PRO A 55 -7.67 -8.90 2.96
N ASP A 56 -8.44 -9.94 2.61
CA ASP A 56 -7.97 -10.98 1.68
C ASP A 56 -7.73 -10.45 0.26
N LYS A 57 -8.62 -9.57 -0.21
CA LYS A 57 -8.46 -8.92 -1.52
C LYS A 57 -7.31 -7.92 -1.48
N ALA A 58 -7.21 -7.14 -0.41
CA ALA A 58 -6.09 -6.21 -0.22
C ALA A 58 -4.74 -6.94 -0.21
N LEU A 59 -4.64 -8.06 0.51
CA LEU A 59 -3.43 -8.89 0.54
C LEU A 59 -3.08 -9.43 -0.85
N SER A 60 -4.08 -9.91 -1.59
CA SER A 60 -3.91 -10.45 -2.95
C SER A 60 -3.43 -9.39 -3.94
N VAL A 61 -4.00 -8.18 -3.90
CA VAL A 61 -3.55 -7.05 -4.75
C VAL A 61 -2.16 -6.56 -4.32
N SER A 62 -1.87 -6.50 -3.02
CA SER A 62 -0.54 -6.17 -2.49
C SER A 62 0.53 -7.14 -3.00
N GLN A 63 0.20 -8.44 -3.09
CA GLN A 63 1.08 -9.46 -3.63
C GLN A 63 1.40 -9.21 -5.11
N GLN A 64 0.39 -8.85 -5.90
CA GLN A 64 0.55 -8.58 -7.34
C GLN A 64 1.38 -7.33 -7.60
N LEU A 65 1.17 -6.27 -6.80
CA LEU A 65 1.93 -5.02 -6.94
C LEU A 65 3.38 -5.15 -6.51
N ARG A 66 3.68 -6.05 -5.55
CA ARG A 66 5.04 -6.31 -5.04
C ARG A 66 5.77 -5.05 -4.54
N LEU A 67 5.02 -4.03 -4.11
CA LEU A 67 5.57 -2.79 -3.54
C LEU A 67 5.87 -2.92 -2.05
N ILE A 68 5.11 -3.76 -1.34
CA ILE A 68 5.17 -3.98 0.10
C ILE A 68 5.32 -5.49 0.37
N PRO A 69 6.26 -5.93 1.22
CA PRO A 69 6.45 -7.35 1.52
C PRO A 69 5.28 -7.94 2.30
N LEU A 70 4.94 -9.20 2.00
CA LEU A 70 3.91 -9.97 2.69
C LEU A 70 4.44 -10.70 3.93
N ASP A 71 5.74 -10.94 3.98
CA ASP A 71 6.44 -11.62 5.07
C ASP A 71 7.90 -11.14 5.14
N LEU A 72 8.63 -11.60 6.16
CA LEU A 72 10.00 -11.18 6.42
C LEU A 72 10.99 -11.64 5.34
N ASP A 73 10.73 -12.76 4.68
CA ASP A 73 11.62 -13.35 3.68
C ASP A 73 11.65 -12.50 2.40
N GLN A 74 10.56 -11.77 2.12
CA GLN A 74 10.47 -10.86 0.97
C GLN A 74 11.14 -9.49 1.20
N VAL A 75 11.40 -9.09 2.45
CA VAL A 75 11.92 -7.76 2.78
C VAL A 75 13.24 -7.45 2.05
N PRO A 76 14.27 -8.31 2.08
CA PRO A 76 15.55 -8.00 1.44
C PRO A 76 15.41 -7.80 -0.07
N VAL A 77 14.57 -8.60 -0.72
CA VAL A 77 14.34 -8.53 -2.17
C VAL A 77 13.65 -7.23 -2.55
N ILE A 78 12.55 -6.89 -1.86
CA ILE A 78 11.78 -5.67 -2.17
C ILE A 78 12.58 -4.40 -1.84
N VAL A 79 13.38 -4.41 -0.77
CA VAL A 79 14.32 -3.31 -0.47
C VAL A 79 15.37 -3.17 -1.57
N GLY A 80 15.91 -4.28 -2.07
CA GLY A 80 16.87 -4.28 -3.18
C GLY A 80 16.28 -3.74 -4.48
N GLU A 81 15.01 -4.04 -4.77
CA GLU A 81 14.30 -3.58 -5.96
C GLU A 81 13.71 -2.16 -5.82
N PHE A 82 13.73 -1.57 -4.62
CA PHE A 82 13.08 -0.28 -4.34
C PHE A 82 13.54 0.86 -5.25
N HIS A 83 14.81 0.86 -5.67
CA HIS A 83 15.34 1.89 -6.57
C HIS A 83 14.76 1.83 -7.99
N LEU A 84 14.16 0.70 -8.38
CA LEU A 84 13.48 0.51 -9.67
C LEU A 84 12.08 1.11 -9.67
N VAL A 85 11.52 1.38 -8.49
CA VAL A 85 10.17 1.94 -8.34
C VAL A 85 10.17 3.42 -8.74
N PRO A 86 9.25 3.86 -9.61
CA PRO A 86 9.13 5.28 -9.98
C PRO A 86 9.02 6.17 -8.74
N GLN A 87 9.69 7.33 -8.76
CA GLN A 87 9.72 8.24 -7.61
C GLN A 87 8.32 8.59 -7.09
N LYS A 88 7.36 8.83 -8.00
CA LYS A 88 5.98 9.15 -7.64
C LYS A 88 5.24 8.03 -6.91
N VAL A 89 5.58 6.77 -7.22
CA VAL A 89 5.06 5.61 -6.48
C VAL A 89 5.76 5.50 -5.12
N ARG A 90 7.06 5.76 -5.04
CA ARG A 90 7.80 5.74 -3.77
C ARG A 90 7.27 6.76 -2.76
N GLU A 91 6.82 7.92 -3.24
CA GLU A 91 6.24 8.98 -2.40
C GLU A 91 4.95 8.52 -1.67
N VAL A 92 4.20 7.55 -2.22
CA VAL A 92 2.94 7.06 -1.61
C VAL A 92 3.09 5.76 -0.82
N ILE A 93 4.27 5.10 -0.87
CA ILE A 93 4.54 3.85 -0.16
C ILE A 93 4.34 3.96 1.36
N PRO A 94 4.76 5.04 2.06
CA PRO A 94 4.55 5.16 3.50
C PRO A 94 3.07 5.11 3.90
N ASP A 95 2.21 5.81 3.16
CA ASP A 95 0.78 5.80 3.40
C ASP A 95 0.17 4.43 3.06
N LEU A 96 0.61 3.79 1.98
CA LEU A 96 0.17 2.44 1.63
C LEU A 96 0.51 1.42 2.73
N CYS A 97 1.73 1.44 3.27
CA CYS A 97 2.13 0.62 4.41
C CYS A 97 1.17 0.81 5.59
N LEU A 98 0.78 2.05 5.88
CA LEU A 98 -0.12 2.36 6.98
C LEU A 98 -1.54 1.85 6.75
N HIS A 99 -2.09 1.97 5.54
CA HIS A 99 -3.42 1.45 5.21
C HIS A 99 -3.46 -0.09 5.29
N LEU A 100 -2.46 -0.76 4.72
CA LEU A 100 -2.32 -2.22 4.82
C LEU A 100 -2.20 -2.65 6.28
N MET A 101 -1.33 -2.00 7.06
CA MET A 101 -1.12 -2.38 8.45
C MET A 101 -2.39 -2.21 9.30
N ARG A 102 -3.15 -1.11 9.10
CA ARG A 102 -4.45 -0.92 9.77
C ARG A 102 -5.42 -2.03 9.39
N CYS A 103 -5.58 -2.29 8.09
CA CYS A 103 -6.47 -3.34 7.57
C CYS A 103 -6.15 -4.71 8.18
N MET A 104 -4.88 -5.10 8.20
CA MET A 104 -4.44 -6.38 8.77
C MET A 104 -4.63 -6.43 10.28
N VAL A 105 -4.31 -5.36 11.02
CA VAL A 105 -4.50 -5.29 12.47
C VAL A 105 -5.97 -5.36 12.85
N ASP A 106 -6.84 -4.66 12.14
CA ASP A 106 -8.28 -4.68 12.37
C ASP A 106 -8.87 -6.06 12.08
N ALA A 107 -8.40 -6.73 11.02
CA ALA A 107 -8.78 -8.11 10.71
C ALA A 107 -8.30 -9.10 11.78
N ILE A 108 -7.07 -8.95 12.28
CA ILE A 108 -6.52 -9.77 13.38
C ILE A 108 -7.37 -9.63 14.64
N ARG A 109 -7.72 -8.39 15.01
CA ARG A 109 -8.50 -8.11 16.23
C ARG A 109 -9.95 -8.57 16.15
N SER A 110 -10.51 -8.60 14.95
CA SER A 110 -11.92 -8.98 14.73
C SER A 110 -12.10 -10.50 14.63
N ALA A 111 -11.03 -11.25 14.39
CA ALA A 111 -11.07 -12.70 14.20
C ALA A 111 -10.79 -13.46 15.50
N THR A 112 -11.55 -14.54 15.75
CA THR A 112 -11.25 -15.49 16.84
C THR A 112 -9.95 -16.27 16.57
N ASN A 113 -9.66 -16.55 15.30
CA ASN A 113 -8.42 -17.17 14.83
C ASN A 113 -7.82 -16.30 13.72
N PRO A 114 -6.85 -15.43 14.03
CA PRO A 114 -6.25 -14.54 13.06
C PRO A 114 -5.52 -15.30 11.93
N THR A 115 -5.72 -14.88 10.69
CA THR A 115 -4.97 -15.42 9.54
C THR A 115 -3.47 -15.15 9.73
N ALA A 116 -2.66 -16.21 9.74
CA ALA A 116 -1.22 -16.10 9.97
C ALA A 116 -0.52 -15.15 8.98
N SER A 117 -1.03 -15.06 7.74
CA SER A 117 -0.53 -14.15 6.71
C SER A 117 -0.64 -12.67 7.11
N TYR A 118 -1.70 -12.28 7.83
CA TYR A 118 -1.86 -10.89 8.30
C TYR A 118 -0.79 -10.53 9.33
N VAL A 119 -0.53 -11.44 10.27
CA VAL A 119 0.51 -11.25 11.31
C VAL A 119 1.90 -11.18 10.68
N LYS A 120 2.18 -12.03 9.68
CA LYS A 120 3.42 -11.98 8.90
C LYS A 120 3.59 -10.65 8.19
N GLN A 121 2.54 -10.15 7.53
CA GLN A 121 2.60 -8.89 6.80
C GLN A 121 2.81 -7.68 7.73
N VAL A 122 2.15 -7.65 8.89
CA VAL A 122 2.37 -6.61 9.90
C VAL A 122 3.84 -6.54 10.32
N LYS A 123 4.47 -7.70 10.60
CA LYS A 123 5.90 -7.76 10.95
C LYS A 123 6.79 -7.31 9.78
N ALA A 124 6.48 -7.76 8.57
CA ALA A 124 7.21 -7.41 7.36
C ALA A 124 7.20 -5.90 7.08
N ILE A 125 6.04 -5.24 7.23
CA ILE A 125 5.89 -3.80 7.01
C ILE A 125 6.81 -2.99 7.93
N VAL A 126 6.94 -3.36 9.20
CA VAL A 126 7.80 -2.63 10.15
C VAL A 126 9.27 -2.79 9.79
N VAL A 127 9.71 -4.02 9.49
CA VAL A 127 11.11 -4.26 9.09
C VAL A 127 11.41 -3.57 7.76
N TYR A 128 10.48 -3.62 6.80
CA TYR A 128 10.59 -2.90 5.54
C TYR A 128 10.75 -1.39 5.73
N ALA A 129 9.85 -0.76 6.50
CA ALA A 129 9.90 0.67 6.77
C ALA A 129 11.20 1.11 7.47
N ALA A 130 11.82 0.23 8.26
CA ALA A 130 13.08 0.48 8.94
C ALA A 130 14.33 0.25 8.06
N THR A 131 14.22 -0.52 6.98
CA THR A 131 15.37 -0.97 6.17
C THR A 131 15.45 -0.32 4.80
N VAL A 132 14.31 0.09 4.23
CA VAL A 132 14.28 0.71 2.92
C VAL A 132 15.05 2.03 2.92
N ASN A 133 15.80 2.28 1.84
CA ASN A 133 16.57 3.51 1.66
C ASN A 133 15.66 4.69 1.26
N TYR A 134 14.67 4.98 2.11
CA TYR A 134 13.70 6.05 1.99
C TYR A 134 13.25 6.48 3.38
N LYS A 135 13.32 7.77 3.66
CA LYS A 135 12.95 8.29 4.99
C LYS A 135 11.44 8.37 5.13
N PHE A 136 10.86 7.42 5.85
CA PHE A 136 9.44 7.47 6.21
C PHE A 136 9.14 8.72 7.06
N PRO A 137 7.98 9.37 6.86
CA PRO A 137 7.55 10.46 7.73
C PRO A 137 7.42 9.96 9.18
N GLN A 138 7.90 10.76 10.14
CA GLN A 138 7.98 10.35 11.55
C GLN A 138 6.62 9.90 12.11
N HIS A 139 5.54 10.60 11.78
CA HIS A 139 4.19 10.26 12.24
C HIS A 139 3.71 8.91 11.69
N ILE A 140 4.12 8.52 10.48
CA ILE A 140 3.83 7.20 9.91
C ILE A 140 4.60 6.14 10.69
N THR A 141 5.91 6.29 10.85
CA THR A 141 6.74 5.34 11.60
C THR A 141 6.22 5.11 13.02
N SER A 142 5.90 6.18 13.76
CA SER A 142 5.30 6.06 15.09
C SER A 142 3.97 5.31 15.06
N LYS A 143 3.13 5.55 14.05
CA LYS A 143 1.84 4.87 13.94
C LYS A 143 1.99 3.39 13.59
N LEU A 144 2.95 3.04 12.72
CA LEU A 144 3.24 1.64 12.40
C LEU A 144 3.67 0.88 13.67
N LEU A 145 4.62 1.41 14.43
CA LEU A 145 5.06 0.80 15.69
C LEU A 145 3.92 0.67 16.71
N GLN A 146 3.09 1.71 16.84
CA GLN A 146 1.90 1.66 17.71
C GLN A 146 0.95 0.54 17.30
N LEU A 147 0.68 0.38 16.00
CA LEU A 147 -0.19 -0.68 15.48
C LEU A 147 0.41 -2.06 15.72
N GLN A 148 1.71 -2.25 15.48
CA GLN A 148 2.40 -3.52 15.72
C GLN A 148 2.30 -3.95 17.19
N ALA A 149 2.52 -3.03 18.12
CA ALA A 149 2.48 -3.32 19.56
C ALA A 149 1.12 -3.85 20.02
N THR A 150 0.05 -3.56 19.29
CA THR A 150 -1.31 -3.99 19.64
C THR A 150 -1.66 -5.41 19.18
N VAL A 151 -0.84 -6.02 18.33
CA VAL A 151 -0.98 -7.41 17.87
C VAL A 151 0.22 -8.27 18.23
N ALA A 152 1.24 -7.69 18.87
CA ALA A 152 2.35 -8.39 19.48
C ALA A 152 1.93 -8.92 20.87
N VAL A 153 1.17 -10.01 20.86
CA VAL A 153 0.91 -10.87 22.02
C VAL A 153 1.43 -12.27 21.69
#